data_AF-A0AAW0Q1K2-F1
#
_entry.id   AF-A0AAW0Q1K2-F1
#
_cell.length_a   1.000
_cell.length_b   1.000
_cell.length_c   1.000
_cell.angle_alpha   90.00
_cell.angle_beta   90.00
_cell.angle_gamma   90.00
#
_symmetry.space_group_name_H-M   'P 1'
#
loop_
_entity.id
_entity.type
_entity.pdbx_description
1 polymer ?
#
loop_
_entity_poly.entity_id
_entity_poly.type
_entity_poly.pdbx_seq_one_letter_code
_entity_poly.pdbx_strand_id
1 'polypeptide(L)'
;MRKRVKEIRYSERRRDKGQREREKGERETHLLHSTCKIKEAFEETFGANRSIPSAVSTRWNSTLRLVDTVTNLDLQTLNTLLETQGHKELCLSTREWSQLNELVEVLSPFLQATDLTQGEKVVTISAALPCVLSLNSHLMAMQNTSRHLVNLVKTLQVSLKQRFQGIFVNVKMDHTPENTKTLPFGDAVYMLC
;
A
#
# COMPACT_ATOMS: atom_id res chain seq x y z
N MET A 1 19.61 51.69 -30.50
CA MET A 1 18.33 50.98 -30.29
C MET A 1 18.46 49.54 -29.74
N ARG A 2 19.25 48.63 -30.36
CA ARG A 2 19.24 47.18 -30.03
C ARG A 2 19.71 46.78 -28.62
N LYS A 3 20.57 47.56 -27.95
CA LYS A 3 21.05 47.27 -26.57
C LYS A 3 19.97 47.50 -25.50
N ARG A 4 19.25 48.64 -25.55
CA ARG A 4 18.16 48.95 -24.61
C ARG A 4 17.02 47.93 -24.65
N VAL A 5 16.67 47.43 -25.84
CA VAL A 5 15.62 46.41 -26.00
C VAL A 5 16.02 45.07 -25.35
N LYS A 6 17.32 44.73 -25.33
CA LYS A 6 17.82 43.51 -24.66
C LYS A 6 17.83 43.64 -23.14
N GLU A 7 18.18 44.81 -22.60
CA GLU A 7 18.13 45.09 -21.15
C GLU A 7 16.70 45.11 -20.61
N ILE A 8 15.75 45.70 -21.35
CA ILE A 8 14.33 45.70 -20.95
C ILE A 8 13.82 44.25 -20.89
N ARG A 9 14.05 43.45 -21.95
CA ARG A 9 13.69 42.02 -21.98
C ARG A 9 14.41 41.15 -20.94
N TYR A 10 15.58 41.57 -20.47
CA TYR A 10 16.32 40.89 -19.40
C TYR A 10 15.73 41.24 -18.03
N SER A 11 15.38 42.52 -17.82
CA SER A 11 14.73 43.01 -16.59
C SER A 11 13.31 42.48 -16.40
N GLU A 12 12.55 42.33 -17.49
CA GLU A 12 11.20 41.74 -17.48
C GLU A 12 11.25 40.25 -17.18
N ARG A 13 12.19 39.51 -17.80
CA ARG A 13 12.39 38.09 -17.49
C ARG A 13 12.84 37.83 -16.05
N ARG A 14 13.64 38.73 -15.46
CA ARG A 14 13.99 38.64 -14.03
C ARG A 14 12.80 38.91 -13.11
N ARG A 15 11.94 39.87 -13.45
CA ARG A 15 10.71 40.16 -12.69
C ARG A 15 9.71 39.00 -12.78
N ASP A 16 9.48 38.46 -13.98
CA ASP A 16 8.59 37.33 -14.21
C ASP A 16 9.09 36.05 -13.50
N LYS A 17 10.41 35.82 -13.52
CA LYS A 17 11.01 34.69 -12.77
C LYS A 17 10.84 34.84 -11.26
N GLY A 18 11.09 36.04 -10.72
CA GLY A 18 10.90 36.32 -9.29
C GLY A 18 9.44 36.21 -8.84
N GLN A 19 8.49 36.53 -9.72
CA GLN A 19 7.06 36.39 -9.42
C GLN A 19 6.61 34.93 -9.39
N ARG A 20 7.06 34.10 -10.35
CA ARG A 20 6.80 32.65 -10.32
C ARG A 20 7.42 31.94 -9.12
N GLU A 21 8.61 32.36 -8.70
CA GLU A 21 9.27 31.80 -7.50
C GLU A 21 8.50 32.14 -6.22
N ARG A 22 7.93 33.36 -6.12
CA ARG A 22 7.04 33.75 -5.01
C ARG A 22 5.73 32.97 -5.00
N GLU A 23 5.05 32.86 -6.14
CA GLU A 23 3.82 32.08 -6.26
C GLU A 23 4.03 30.59 -5.91
N LYS A 24 5.21 30.04 -6.26
CA LYS A 24 5.57 28.67 -5.89
C LYS A 24 5.78 28.53 -4.38
N GLY A 25 6.49 29.47 -3.76
CA GLY A 25 6.69 29.49 -2.31
C GLY A 25 5.38 29.65 -1.54
N GLU A 26 4.48 30.52 -1.99
CA GLU A 26 3.14 30.69 -1.40
C GLU A 26 2.32 29.39 -1.48
N ARG A 27 2.35 28.68 -2.62
CA ARG A 27 1.70 27.37 -2.73
C ARG A 27 2.30 26.33 -1.80
N GLU A 28 3.62 26.25 -1.70
CA GLU A 28 4.31 25.34 -0.79
C GLU A 28 3.92 25.63 0.67
N THR A 29 3.90 26.90 1.09
CA THR A 29 3.47 27.28 2.44
C THR A 29 1.99 27.00 2.70
N HIS A 30 1.12 27.22 1.72
CA HIS A 30 -0.30 26.90 1.83
C HIS A 30 -0.51 25.39 1.98
N LEU A 31 0.17 24.57 1.18
CA LEU A 31 0.10 23.11 1.26
C LEU A 31 0.60 22.58 2.59
N LEU A 32 1.73 23.10 3.09
CA LEU A 32 2.28 22.74 4.39
C LEU A 32 1.31 23.09 5.52
N HIS A 33 0.75 24.29 5.51
CA HIS A 33 -0.20 24.74 6.52
C HIS A 33 -1.50 23.94 6.50
N SER A 34 -2.05 23.63 5.31
CA SER A 34 -3.21 22.73 5.18
C SER A 34 -2.91 21.33 5.72
N THR A 35 -1.72 20.79 5.45
CA THR A 35 -1.32 19.46 5.93
C THR A 35 -1.15 19.44 7.45
N CYS A 36 -0.56 20.49 8.05
CA CYS A 36 -0.45 20.63 9.50
C CYS A 36 -1.84 20.70 10.16
N LYS A 37 -2.76 21.48 9.62
CA LYS A 37 -4.13 21.59 10.14
C LYS A 37 -4.87 20.26 10.14
N ILE A 38 -4.75 19.49 9.06
CA ILE A 38 -5.38 18.17 8.96
C ILE A 38 -4.77 17.21 9.98
N LYS A 39 -3.44 17.24 10.15
CA LYS A 39 -2.75 16.41 11.15
C LYS A 39 -3.16 16.77 12.58
N GLU A 40 -3.20 18.06 12.91
CA GLU A 40 -3.60 18.56 14.23
C GLU A 40 -5.05 18.20 14.53
N ALA A 41 -5.97 18.45 13.60
CA ALA A 41 -7.38 18.11 13.76
C ALA A 41 -7.60 16.58 13.88
N PHE A 42 -6.78 15.79 13.19
CA PHE A 42 -6.78 14.33 13.32
C PHE A 42 -6.33 13.87 14.70
N GLU A 43 -5.19 14.39 15.20
CA GLU A 43 -4.64 14.05 16.51
C GLU A 43 -5.56 14.54 17.65
N GLU A 44 -6.28 15.64 17.47
CA GLU A 44 -7.32 16.12 18.39
C GLU A 44 -8.53 15.16 18.44
N THR A 45 -8.94 14.62 17.29
CA THR A 45 -10.13 13.79 17.16
C THR A 45 -9.90 12.33 17.60
N PHE A 46 -8.73 11.76 17.29
CA PHE A 46 -8.40 10.35 17.54
C PHE A 46 -7.36 10.14 18.64
N GLY A 47 -6.86 11.23 19.22
CA GLY A 47 -5.87 11.26 20.29
C GLY A 47 -4.43 11.27 19.78
N ALA A 48 -3.53 11.97 20.50
CA ALA A 48 -2.12 12.15 20.13
C ALA A 48 -1.30 10.85 19.95
N ASN A 49 -1.80 9.72 20.46
CA ASN A 49 -1.17 8.41 20.30
C ASN A 49 -1.54 7.70 18.98
N ARG A 50 -2.49 8.22 18.20
CA ARG A 50 -2.85 7.75 16.87
C ARG A 50 -2.44 8.82 15.87
N SER A 51 -1.35 8.57 15.13
CA SER A 51 -0.90 9.45 14.06
C SER A 51 -0.94 8.68 12.73
N ILE A 52 -1.28 9.36 11.65
CA ILE A 52 -1.29 8.76 10.30
C ILE A 52 0.16 8.60 9.83
N PRO A 53 0.66 7.38 9.59
CA PRO A 53 2.01 7.18 9.06
C PRO A 53 2.14 7.83 7.68
N SER A 54 3.26 8.51 7.42
CA SER A 54 3.52 9.05 6.09
C SER A 54 3.72 7.91 5.08
N ALA A 55 2.89 7.89 4.02
CA ALA A 55 3.03 6.91 2.96
C ALA A 55 4.33 7.17 2.17
N VAL A 56 5.29 6.25 2.29
CA VAL A 56 6.46 6.22 1.40
C VAL A 56 6.05 5.55 0.09
N SER A 57 6.13 6.28 -1.04
CA SER A 57 5.60 5.88 -2.35
C SER A 57 6.20 4.60 -2.96
N THR A 58 7.23 4.01 -2.36
CA THR A 58 8.05 2.97 -3.00
C THR A 58 7.79 1.54 -2.54
N ARG A 59 6.91 1.28 -1.56
CA ARG A 59 6.59 -0.09 -1.12
C ARG A 59 5.12 -0.23 -0.72
N TRP A 60 4.44 -1.21 -1.33
CA TRP A 60 3.05 -1.56 -1.03
C TRP A 60 2.80 -1.81 0.47
N ASN A 61 3.83 -2.28 1.20
CA ASN A 61 3.80 -2.45 2.66
C ASN A 61 3.41 -1.16 3.40
N SER A 62 4.00 -0.02 3.04
CA SER A 62 3.71 1.26 3.72
C SER A 62 2.30 1.74 3.43
N THR A 63 1.83 1.56 2.19
CA THR A 63 0.44 1.87 1.82
C THR A 63 -0.55 0.99 2.57
N LEU A 64 -0.29 -0.32 2.69
CA LEU A 64 -1.18 -1.23 3.40
C LEU A 64 -1.25 -0.93 4.90
N ARG A 65 -0.11 -0.60 5.54
CA ARG A 65 -0.07 -0.17 6.95
C ARG A 65 -0.85 1.13 7.17
N LEU A 66 -0.82 2.04 6.21
CA LEU A 66 -1.62 3.26 6.25
C LEU A 66 -3.11 2.91 6.17
N VAL A 67 -3.51 2.07 5.21
CA VAL A 67 -4.91 1.64 5.07
C VAL A 67 -5.38 0.95 6.34
N ASP A 68 -4.59 0.03 6.91
CA ASP A 68 -4.88 -0.63 8.19
C ASP A 68 -5.07 0.38 9.34
N THR A 69 -4.19 1.37 9.44
CA THR A 69 -4.32 2.43 10.47
C THR A 69 -5.62 3.22 10.29
N VAL A 70 -5.97 3.56 9.05
CA VAL A 70 -7.20 4.29 8.73
C VAL A 70 -8.42 3.43 9.05
N THR A 71 -8.46 2.16 8.62
CA THR A 71 -9.59 1.26 8.84
C THR A 71 -9.84 0.93 10.32
N ASN A 72 -8.82 1.08 11.17
CA ASN A 72 -8.92 0.96 12.64
C ASN A 72 -9.54 2.20 13.34
N LEU A 73 -9.91 3.23 12.58
CA LEU A 73 -10.63 4.40 13.08
C LEU A 73 -12.15 4.20 12.96
N ASP A 74 -12.92 5.08 13.60
CA ASP A 74 -14.36 5.13 13.39
C ASP A 74 -14.69 5.90 12.09
N LEU A 75 -15.43 5.26 11.18
CA LEU A 75 -15.80 5.82 9.87
C LEU A 75 -16.60 7.11 10.00
N GLN A 76 -17.54 7.19 10.93
CA GLN A 76 -18.40 8.36 11.10
C GLN A 76 -17.60 9.57 11.57
N THR A 77 -16.71 9.34 12.53
CA THR A 77 -15.79 10.34 13.06
C THR A 77 -14.83 10.81 11.97
N LEU A 78 -14.29 9.89 11.17
CA LEU A 78 -13.39 10.22 10.06
C LEU A 78 -14.07 11.08 8.99
N ASN A 79 -15.27 10.68 8.54
CA ASN A 79 -16.02 11.44 7.56
C ASN A 79 -16.42 12.82 8.11
N THR A 80 -16.84 12.91 9.37
CA THR A 80 -17.14 14.19 10.02
C THR A 80 -15.91 15.11 10.04
N LEU A 81 -14.74 14.59 10.43
CA LEU A 81 -13.48 15.33 10.39
C LEU A 81 -13.20 15.83 8.96
N LEU A 82 -13.27 14.96 7.95
CA LEU A 82 -13.04 15.32 6.55
C LEU A 82 -14.01 16.41 6.08
N GLU A 83 -15.29 16.31 6.43
CA GLU A 83 -16.29 17.32 6.10
C GLU A 83 -15.99 18.67 6.77
N THR A 84 -15.61 18.68 8.06
CA THR A 84 -15.27 19.92 8.79
C THR A 84 -14.02 20.61 8.23
N GLN A 85 -13.07 19.83 7.71
CA GLN A 85 -11.87 20.34 7.04
C GLN A 85 -12.11 20.70 5.56
N GLY A 86 -13.33 20.51 5.03
CA GLY A 86 -13.71 20.86 3.67
C GLY A 86 -13.36 19.81 2.60
N HIS A 87 -13.03 18.59 3.01
CA HIS A 87 -12.62 17.47 2.15
C HIS A 87 -13.73 16.43 1.95
N LYS A 88 -14.91 16.89 1.52
CA LYS A 88 -16.08 16.00 1.34
C LYS A 88 -15.87 14.94 0.28
N GLU A 89 -15.04 15.23 -0.72
CA GLU A 89 -14.66 14.32 -1.81
C GLU A 89 -13.88 13.08 -1.33
N LEU A 90 -13.30 13.14 -0.13
CA LEU A 90 -12.56 12.04 0.48
C LEU A 90 -13.40 11.20 1.45
N CYS A 91 -14.66 11.58 1.67
CA CYS A 91 -15.56 10.83 2.54
C CYS A 91 -15.85 9.45 1.94
N LEU A 92 -15.71 8.42 2.77
CA LEU A 92 -15.87 7.04 2.33
C LEU A 92 -17.29 6.56 2.60
N SER A 93 -17.89 5.87 1.64
CA SER A 93 -19.13 5.13 1.87
C SER A 93 -18.88 3.90 2.74
N THR A 94 -19.93 3.39 3.39
CA THR A 94 -19.86 2.13 4.17
C THR A 94 -19.36 0.95 3.33
N ARG A 95 -19.66 0.95 2.03
CA ARG A 95 -19.21 -0.08 1.11
C ARG A 95 -17.70 0.01 0.86
N GLU A 96 -17.19 1.20 0.55
CA GLU A 96 -15.76 1.43 0.33
C GLU A 96 -14.97 1.12 1.60
N TRP A 97 -15.50 1.49 2.76
CA TRP A 97 -14.91 1.14 4.05
C TRP A 97 -14.83 -0.38 4.27
N SER A 98 -15.92 -1.10 3.99
CA SER A 98 -15.94 -2.57 4.08
C SER A 98 -14.94 -3.21 3.12
N GLN A 99 -14.79 -2.66 1.91
CA GLN A 99 -13.79 -3.10 0.94
C GLN A 99 -12.36 -2.87 1.43
N LEU A 100 -12.06 -1.74 2.08
CA LEU A 100 -10.74 -1.46 2.64
C LEU A 100 -10.41 -2.40 3.79
N ASN A 101 -11.37 -2.67 4.69
CA ASN A 101 -11.19 -3.64 5.77
C ASN A 101 -10.91 -5.04 5.22
N GLU A 102 -11.72 -5.51 4.27
CA GLU A 102 -11.51 -6.80 3.62
C GLU A 102 -10.17 -6.87 2.88
N LEU A 103 -9.72 -5.76 2.27
CA LEU A 103 -8.41 -5.68 1.63
C LEU A 103 -7.27 -5.86 2.63
N VAL A 104 -7.37 -5.22 3.80
CA VAL A 104 -6.40 -5.36 4.89
C VAL A 104 -6.36 -6.78 5.40
N GLU A 105 -7.51 -7.41 5.61
CA GLU A 105 -7.60 -8.81 6.03
C GLU A 105 -6.92 -9.76 5.03
N VAL A 106 -7.18 -9.59 3.73
CA VAL A 106 -6.61 -10.42 2.66
C VAL A 106 -5.08 -10.26 2.56
N LEU A 107 -4.57 -9.03 2.72
CA LEU A 107 -3.16 -8.73 2.47
C LEU A 107 -2.28 -8.77 3.72
N SER A 108 -2.85 -8.76 4.93
CA SER A 108 -2.09 -8.78 6.18
C SER A 108 -1.12 -9.97 6.29
N PRO A 109 -1.50 -11.21 5.94
CA PRO A 109 -0.56 -12.34 5.95
C PRO A 109 0.59 -12.19 4.95
N PHE A 110 0.36 -11.53 3.82
CA PHE A 110 1.42 -11.23 2.85
C PHE A 110 2.40 -10.19 3.39
N LEU A 111 1.89 -9.19 4.12
CA LEU A 111 2.73 -8.18 4.77
C LEU A 111 3.63 -8.85 5.80
N GLN A 112 3.07 -9.72 6.65
CA GLN A 112 3.83 -10.48 7.65
C GLN A 112 4.89 -11.38 7.00
N ALA A 113 4.53 -12.14 5.97
CA ALA A 113 5.49 -12.98 5.23
C ALA A 113 6.61 -12.14 4.58
N THR A 114 6.28 -10.94 4.09
CA THR A 114 7.25 -10.01 3.50
C THR A 114 8.18 -9.43 4.56
N ASP A 115 7.66 -9.00 5.70
CA ASP A 115 8.47 -8.50 6.82
C ASP A 115 9.41 -9.59 7.33
N LEU A 116 8.90 -10.82 7.48
CA LEU A 116 9.69 -11.97 7.89
C LEU A 116 10.83 -12.25 6.91
N THR A 117 10.56 -12.24 5.60
CA THR A 117 11.55 -12.59 4.56
C THR A 117 12.50 -11.45 4.18
N GLN A 118 12.17 -10.20 4.53
CA GLN A 118 13.03 -9.03 4.32
C GLN A 118 14.01 -8.76 5.48
N GLY A 119 13.90 -9.48 6.60
CA GLY A 119 14.77 -9.29 7.75
C GLY A 119 16.21 -9.76 7.51
N GLU A 120 17.21 -8.91 7.77
CA GLU A 120 18.63 -9.23 7.51
C GLU A 120 19.24 -10.25 8.48
N LYS A 121 18.59 -10.59 9.60
CA LYS A 121 19.26 -11.29 10.71
C LYS A 121 19.11 -12.82 10.72
N VAL A 122 17.98 -13.40 10.31
CA VAL A 122 17.78 -14.87 10.25
C VAL A 122 16.62 -15.19 9.30
N VAL A 123 16.82 -15.09 7.98
CA VAL A 123 15.86 -15.62 7.01
C VAL A 123 16.46 -16.87 6.41
N THR A 124 16.00 -18.02 6.88
CA THR A 124 16.35 -19.29 6.27
C THR A 124 15.44 -19.52 5.07
N ILE A 125 15.99 -20.08 3.99
CA ILE A 125 15.21 -20.59 2.85
C ILE A 125 14.03 -21.46 3.33
N SER A 126 14.18 -22.11 4.48
CA SER A 126 13.15 -22.91 5.15
C SER A 126 11.91 -22.13 5.64
N ALA A 127 11.97 -20.80 5.81
CA ALA A 127 10.80 -20.00 6.18
C ALA A 127 9.86 -19.75 4.98
N ALA A 128 10.36 -19.88 3.75
CA ALA A 128 9.56 -19.63 2.53
C ALA A 128 8.44 -20.67 2.36
N LEU A 129 8.72 -21.94 2.63
CA LEU A 129 7.76 -23.04 2.54
C LEU A 129 6.53 -22.83 3.46
N PRO A 130 6.68 -22.70 4.80
CA PRO A 130 5.54 -22.48 5.68
C PRO A 130 4.81 -21.17 5.38
N CYS A 131 5.51 -20.12 4.92
CA CYS A 131 4.85 -18.88 4.47
C CYS A 131 3.94 -19.14 3.26
N VAL A 132 4.44 -19.77 2.20
CA VAL A 132 3.66 -20.04 0.98
C VAL A 132 2.44 -20.92 1.28
N LEU A 133 2.61 -21.97 2.11
CA LEU A 133 1.50 -22.83 2.51
C LEU A 133 0.47 -22.07 3.35
N SER A 134 0.91 -21.30 4.34
CA SER A 134 0.05 -20.46 5.18
C SER A 134 -0.74 -19.45 4.34
N LEU A 135 -0.10 -18.77 3.38
CA LEU A 135 -0.75 -17.83 2.46
C LEU A 135 -1.83 -18.53 1.63
N ASN A 136 -1.55 -19.71 1.08
CA ASN A 136 -2.55 -20.45 0.30
C ASN A 136 -3.74 -20.90 1.17
N SER A 137 -3.49 -21.40 2.38
CA SER A 137 -4.55 -21.75 3.33
C SER A 137 -5.41 -20.54 3.71
N HIS A 138 -4.79 -19.39 3.96
CA HIS A 138 -5.49 -18.14 4.23
C HIS A 138 -6.39 -17.73 3.05
N LEU A 139 -5.87 -17.72 1.82
CA LEU A 139 -6.67 -17.39 0.64
C LEU A 139 -7.82 -18.37 0.40
N MET A 140 -7.63 -19.67 0.69
CA MET A 140 -8.71 -20.66 0.63
C MET A 140 -9.83 -20.35 1.62
N ALA A 141 -9.48 -20.01 2.87
CA ALA A 141 -10.46 -19.60 3.87
C ALA A 141 -11.20 -18.33 3.43
N MET A 142 -10.45 -17.33 2.95
CA MET A 142 -10.99 -16.05 2.50
C MET A 142 -11.96 -16.18 1.32
N GLN A 143 -11.82 -17.17 0.44
CA GLN A 143 -12.79 -17.34 -0.66
C GLN A 143 -14.22 -17.62 -0.19
N ASN A 144 -14.37 -18.19 1.01
CA ASN A 144 -15.68 -18.52 1.58
C ASN A 144 -16.23 -17.40 2.45
N THR A 145 -15.39 -16.48 2.94
CA THR A 145 -15.78 -15.40 3.85
C THR A 145 -15.84 -14.03 3.19
N SER A 146 -15.06 -13.82 2.12
CA SER A 146 -14.98 -12.57 1.36
C SER A 146 -16.33 -12.21 0.74
N ARG A 147 -16.69 -10.93 0.84
CA ARG A 147 -17.98 -10.41 0.34
C ARG A 147 -17.79 -9.49 -0.85
N HIS A 148 -16.73 -8.70 -0.86
CA HIS A 148 -16.51 -7.68 -1.87
C HIS A 148 -15.29 -7.97 -2.74
N LEU A 149 -14.30 -8.72 -2.23
CA LEU A 149 -13.00 -8.91 -2.89
C LEU A 149 -12.75 -10.35 -3.36
N VAL A 150 -13.80 -11.17 -3.52
CA VAL A 150 -13.70 -12.59 -3.93
C VAL A 150 -12.84 -12.79 -5.17
N ASN A 151 -12.96 -11.92 -6.18
CA ASN A 151 -12.17 -12.02 -7.41
C ASN A 151 -10.68 -11.74 -7.15
N LEU A 152 -10.36 -10.75 -6.32
CA LEU A 152 -8.98 -10.47 -5.91
C LEU A 152 -8.38 -11.68 -5.19
N VAL A 153 -9.11 -12.25 -4.23
CA VAL A 153 -8.66 -13.44 -3.48
C VAL A 153 -8.40 -14.62 -4.43
N LYS A 154 -9.31 -14.88 -5.38
CA LYS A 154 -9.12 -15.93 -6.39
C LYS A 154 -7.90 -15.67 -7.27
N THR A 155 -7.74 -14.46 -7.78
CA THR A 155 -6.59 -14.10 -8.62
C THR A 155 -5.27 -14.20 -7.85
N LEU A 156 -5.23 -13.77 -6.59
CA LEU A 156 -4.06 -13.93 -5.72
C LEU A 156 -3.72 -15.39 -5.50
N GLN A 157 -4.72 -16.24 -5.24
CA GLN A 157 -4.49 -17.66 -5.03
C GLN A 157 -3.96 -18.34 -6.29
N VAL A 158 -4.56 -18.05 -7.45
CA VAL A 158 -4.09 -18.57 -8.74
C VAL A 158 -2.64 -18.14 -8.98
N SER A 159 -2.33 -16.87 -8.78
CA SER A 159 -0.97 -16.35 -8.95
C SER A 159 0.03 -17.01 -8.00
N LEU A 160 -0.35 -17.21 -6.73
CA LEU A 160 0.47 -17.89 -5.74
C LEU A 160 0.75 -19.35 -6.15
N LYS A 161 -0.30 -20.10 -6.52
CA LYS A 161 -0.18 -21.50 -6.97
C LYS A 161 0.69 -21.63 -8.22
N GLN A 162 0.53 -20.75 -9.19
CA GLN A 162 1.33 -20.75 -10.41
C GLN A 162 2.81 -20.46 -10.12
N ARG A 163 3.10 -19.46 -9.28
CA ARG A 163 4.47 -19.07 -8.96
C ARG A 163 5.21 -20.10 -8.12
N PHE A 164 4.52 -20.79 -7.22
CA PHE A 164 5.11 -21.78 -6.31
C PHE A 164 4.65 -23.21 -6.62
N GLN A 165 4.35 -23.50 -7.88
CA GLN A 165 3.76 -24.79 -8.29
C GLN A 165 4.61 -25.99 -7.86
N GLY A 166 5.94 -25.89 -7.95
CA GLY A 166 6.85 -26.95 -7.53
C GLY A 166 6.75 -27.28 -6.05
N ILE A 167 6.55 -26.26 -5.19
CA ILE A 167 6.28 -26.48 -3.76
C ILE A 167 4.99 -27.27 -3.58
N PHE A 168 3.89 -26.83 -4.21
CA PHE A 168 2.58 -27.48 -4.06
C PHE A 168 2.56 -28.92 -4.57
N VAL A 169 3.23 -29.21 -5.69
CA VAL A 169 3.39 -30.57 -6.21
C VAL A 169 4.22 -31.42 -5.25
N ASN A 170 5.34 -30.90 -4.75
CA ASN A 170 6.23 -31.65 -3.84
C ASN A 170 5.56 -31.97 -2.49
N VAL A 171 4.68 -31.10 -1.98
CA VAL A 171 3.87 -31.38 -0.78
C VAL A 171 2.55 -32.12 -1.07
N LYS A 172 2.32 -32.61 -2.29
CA LYS A 172 1.12 -33.34 -2.73
C LYS A 172 -0.20 -32.55 -2.61
N MET A 173 -0.14 -31.23 -2.71
CA MET A 173 -1.31 -30.34 -2.76
C MET A 173 -1.78 -30.03 -4.19
N ASP A 174 -0.97 -30.37 -5.20
CA ASP A 174 -1.32 -30.25 -6.62
C ASP A 174 -0.74 -31.42 -7.41
N HIS A 175 -1.25 -31.65 -8.61
CA HIS A 175 -0.78 -32.72 -9.50
C HIS A 175 0.29 -32.21 -10.45
N THR A 176 1.30 -33.05 -10.72
CA THR A 176 2.34 -32.75 -11.71
C THR A 176 1.71 -32.72 -13.11
N PRO A 177 1.77 -31.60 -13.85
CA PRO A 177 1.36 -31.63 -15.24
C PRO A 177 2.35 -32.50 -16.04
N GLU A 178 1.82 -33.42 -16.84
CA GLU A 178 2.54 -34.50 -17.56
C GLU A 178 3.67 -34.02 -18.51
N ASN A 179 3.93 -32.72 -18.63
CA ASN A 179 4.76 -32.16 -19.70
C ASN A 179 5.73 -31.03 -19.27
N THR A 180 6.14 -30.96 -18.00
CA THR A 180 7.09 -29.90 -17.55
C THR A 180 8.41 -30.48 -17.05
N LYS A 181 9.52 -30.09 -17.69
CA LYS A 181 10.88 -30.53 -17.33
C LYS A 181 11.45 -29.86 -16.07
N THR A 182 10.88 -28.73 -15.63
CA THR A 182 11.30 -27.99 -14.43
C THR A 182 10.11 -27.22 -13.84
N LEU A 183 9.68 -27.56 -12.63
CA LEU A 183 8.64 -26.82 -11.91
C LEU A 183 9.25 -25.63 -11.13
N PRO A 184 8.59 -24.46 -11.09
CA PRO A 184 9.09 -23.32 -10.33
C PRO A 184 9.09 -23.63 -8.83
N PHE A 185 10.21 -23.37 -8.14
CA PHE A 185 10.44 -23.74 -6.74
C PHE A 185 10.27 -25.25 -6.45
N GLY A 186 10.51 -26.11 -7.46
CA GLY A 186 10.45 -27.57 -7.32
C GLY A 186 11.73 -28.21 -6.80
N ASP A 187 12.80 -27.43 -6.59
CA ASP A 187 14.10 -27.96 -6.15
C ASP A 187 14.03 -28.56 -4.74
N ALA A 188 14.78 -29.64 -4.52
CA ALA A 188 14.86 -30.32 -3.24
C ALA A 188 15.31 -29.40 -2.08
N VAL A 189 16.04 -28.31 -2.38
CA VAL A 189 16.49 -27.32 -1.40
C VAL A 189 15.33 -26.70 -0.63
N TYR A 190 14.15 -26.55 -1.23
CA TYR A 190 12.95 -26.06 -0.56
C TYR A 190 12.25 -27.10 0.32
N MET A 191 12.61 -28.38 0.16
CA MET A 191 12.03 -29.53 0.86
C MET A 191 12.97 -30.12 1.93
N LEU A 192 14.23 -29.68 1.99
CA LEU A 192 15.26 -30.13 2.94
C LEU A 192 15.14 -29.46 4.33
N CYS A 193 13.92 -29.09 4.72
CA CYS A 193 13.63 -28.47 6.03
C CYS A 193 13.35 -29.53 7.10
#